data_AF-A0A923XLI1-F1
#
_entry.id   AF-A0A923XLI1-F1
#
_cell.length_a   1.000
_cell.length_b   1.000
_cell.length_c   1.000
_cell.angle_alpha   90.00
_cell.angle_beta   90.00
_cell.angle_gamma   90.00
#
_symmetry.space_group_name_H-M   'P 1'
#
loop_
_entity.id
_entity.type
_entity.pdbx_description
1 polymer ?
#
loop_
_entity_poly.entity_id
_entity_poly.type
_entity_poly.pdbx_seq_one_letter_code
_entity_poly.pdbx_strand_id
1 'polypeptide(L)'
;MNVNEETMEKLRQDYVDESNAYITKVRSILLDLEHNKSQDKDSSLDQIYRLTHSLKSNSNTANFLEIANIAFQLEGCLSSIKKDSGKLDVESINQIFGYVENIEIFVNYFFNSLDRDEIIVDEELYVSPEMIQIYIIESQEHIDSANKLLFALEEGKLGRYDVIEEIYREIHSIKGDSNALGFEKAAEKAHEMETFMSELQTHPEQFNNQTIEHLFVYVEIIKKLIDKHLEEKVDEDNKYITENNSNEEESEDMEISDEIKELYAVEVVEHINNINNILFDLEAEKSELKASLEGIFREIHSIKGDSNALGISKVGQAAHNMETFMSELQKNPEQ
;
A
#
# COMPACT_ATOMS: atom_id res chain seq x y z
N MET A 1 21.46 12.51 23.22
CA MET A 1 22.20 13.79 23.06
C MET A 1 21.24 14.70 22.33
N ASN A 2 20.66 15.71 22.99
CA ASN A 2 19.68 16.61 22.35
C ASN A 2 20.39 17.40 21.26
N VAL A 3 20.13 17.06 19.99
CA VAL A 3 20.49 17.91 18.87
C VAL A 3 19.69 19.20 19.04
N ASN A 4 20.35 20.36 19.04
CA ASN A 4 19.64 21.62 19.21
C ASN A 4 18.77 21.89 17.96
N GLU A 5 17.67 22.59 18.15
CA GLU A 5 16.67 22.91 17.11
C GLU A 5 17.30 23.64 15.90
N GLU A 6 18.31 24.48 16.16
CA GLU A 6 19.09 25.21 15.15
C GLU A 6 19.94 24.27 14.25
N THR A 7 20.45 23.17 14.79
CA THR A 7 21.20 22.15 14.04
C THR A 7 20.26 21.31 13.18
N MET A 8 19.06 21.00 13.69
CA MET A 8 18.04 20.28 12.91
C MET A 8 17.53 21.11 11.74
N GLU A 9 17.30 22.41 11.95
CA GLU A 9 16.87 23.33 10.89
C GLU A 9 17.95 23.50 9.82
N LYS A 10 19.22 23.56 10.21
CA LYS A 10 20.33 23.59 9.25
C LYS A 10 20.43 22.31 8.42
N LEU A 11 20.33 21.13 9.06
CA LEU A 11 20.34 19.85 8.36
C LEU A 11 19.17 19.73 7.38
N ARG A 12 18.00 20.27 7.76
CA ARG A 12 16.83 20.36 6.90
C ARG A 12 17.10 21.23 5.67
N GLN A 13 17.62 22.43 5.86
CA GLN A 13 17.96 23.32 4.75
C GLN A 13 19.03 22.72 3.82
N ASP A 14 20.06 22.08 4.38
CA ASP A 14 21.11 21.42 3.60
C ASP A 14 20.51 20.30 2.72
N TYR A 15 19.54 19.53 3.24
CA TYR A 15 18.83 18.51 2.47
C TYR A 15 17.96 19.09 1.34
N VAL A 16 17.29 20.22 1.58
CA VAL A 16 16.48 20.94 0.58
C VAL A 16 17.34 21.39 -0.58
N ASP A 17 18.45 22.03 -0.27
CA ASP A 17 19.36 22.57 -1.27
C ASP A 17 19.94 21.43 -2.13
N GLU A 18 20.29 20.31 -1.50
CA GLU A 18 20.78 19.12 -2.21
C GLU A 18 19.69 18.48 -3.09
N SER A 19 18.46 18.39 -2.60
CA SER A 19 17.33 17.85 -3.35
C SER A 19 16.96 18.73 -4.56
N ASN A 20 16.98 20.06 -4.40
CA ASN A 20 16.77 21.01 -5.50
C ASN A 20 17.90 20.95 -6.55
N ALA A 21 19.15 20.77 -6.10
CA ALA A 21 20.27 20.55 -7.00
C ALA A 21 20.13 19.24 -7.79
N TYR A 22 19.67 18.17 -7.13
CA TYR A 22 19.32 16.90 -7.78
C TYR A 22 18.25 17.10 -8.86
N ILE A 23 17.10 17.70 -8.51
CA ILE A 23 15.96 17.93 -9.42
C ILE A 23 16.42 18.70 -10.67
N THR A 24 17.10 19.83 -10.46
CA THR A 24 17.60 20.69 -11.54
C THR A 24 18.51 19.91 -12.48
N LYS A 25 19.44 19.12 -11.91
CA LYS A 25 20.42 18.38 -12.69
C LYS A 25 19.78 17.23 -13.47
N VAL A 26 18.90 16.46 -12.86
CA VAL A 26 18.20 15.35 -13.53
C VAL A 26 17.29 15.87 -14.63
N ARG A 27 16.51 16.94 -14.39
CA ARG A 27 15.68 17.57 -15.44
C ARG A 27 16.48 18.03 -16.63
N SER A 28 17.63 18.67 -16.41
CA SER A 28 18.51 19.07 -17.51
C SER A 28 18.94 17.87 -18.37
N ILE A 29 19.30 16.76 -17.74
CA ILE A 29 19.70 15.53 -18.44
C ILE A 29 18.51 14.94 -19.21
N LEU A 30 17.32 14.90 -18.59
CA LEU A 30 16.11 14.38 -19.22
C LEU A 30 15.67 15.20 -20.43
N LEU A 31 15.72 16.53 -20.34
CA LEU A 31 15.42 17.42 -21.47
C LEU A 31 16.38 17.19 -22.65
N ASP A 32 17.67 16.97 -22.36
CA ASP A 32 18.66 16.64 -23.39
C ASP A 32 18.41 15.25 -24.01
N LEU A 33 17.93 14.28 -23.24
CA LEU A 33 17.52 12.97 -23.71
C LEU A 33 16.26 13.04 -24.60
N GLU A 34 15.24 13.78 -24.15
CA GLU A 34 13.97 13.98 -24.85
C GLU A 34 14.18 14.65 -26.23
N HIS A 35 15.01 15.69 -26.29
CA HIS A 35 15.31 16.41 -27.53
C HIS A 35 16.34 15.69 -28.43
N ASN A 36 16.74 14.47 -28.07
CA ASN A 36 17.83 13.72 -28.72
C ASN A 36 19.13 14.54 -28.87
N LYS A 37 19.41 15.43 -27.91
CA LYS A 37 20.62 16.25 -27.86
C LYS A 37 21.78 15.52 -27.18
N SER A 38 21.50 14.50 -26.37
CA SER A 38 22.54 13.65 -25.78
C SER A 38 23.18 12.73 -26.82
N GLN A 39 24.51 12.78 -26.95
CA GLN A 39 25.28 11.88 -27.82
C GLN A 39 25.45 10.47 -27.21
N ASP A 40 25.27 10.33 -25.90
CA ASP A 40 25.45 9.08 -25.16
C ASP A 40 24.33 8.91 -24.12
N LYS A 41 23.26 8.24 -24.54
CA LYS A 41 22.06 8.02 -23.72
C LYS A 41 22.34 7.14 -22.50
N ASP A 42 23.24 6.17 -22.63
CA ASP A 42 23.61 5.26 -21.55
C ASP A 42 24.37 6.01 -20.46
N SER A 43 25.32 6.88 -20.84
CA SER A 43 26.02 7.73 -19.88
C SER A 43 25.06 8.69 -19.15
N SER A 44 24.07 9.25 -19.85
CA SER A 44 23.03 10.07 -19.23
C SER A 44 22.20 9.28 -18.21
N LEU A 45 21.75 8.06 -18.53
CA LEU A 45 21.01 7.20 -17.59
C LEU A 45 21.86 6.74 -16.40
N ASP A 46 23.15 6.49 -16.60
CA ASP A 46 24.11 6.23 -15.52
C ASP A 46 24.26 7.42 -14.57
N GLN A 47 24.28 8.63 -15.11
CA GLN A 47 24.34 9.84 -14.27
C GLN A 47 23.07 10.02 -13.46
N ILE A 48 21.89 9.85 -14.07
CA ILE A 48 20.61 9.92 -13.35
C ILE A 48 20.59 8.87 -12.23
N TYR A 49 20.91 7.61 -12.54
CA TYR A 49 20.92 6.53 -11.55
C TYR A 49 21.80 6.84 -10.33
N ARG A 50 23.03 7.33 -10.54
CA ARG A 50 23.94 7.69 -9.44
C ARG A 50 23.40 8.84 -8.59
N LEU A 51 22.80 9.83 -9.24
CA LEU A 51 22.17 10.95 -8.55
C LEU A 51 20.98 10.47 -7.71
N THR A 52 20.14 9.59 -8.26
CA THR A 52 18.96 9.03 -7.58
C THR A 52 19.37 8.16 -6.40
N HIS A 53 20.44 7.37 -6.54
CA HIS A 53 21.00 6.57 -5.44
C HIS A 53 21.47 7.43 -4.28
N SER A 54 22.17 8.53 -4.58
CA SER A 54 22.60 9.49 -3.55
C SER A 54 21.40 10.12 -2.86
N LEU A 55 20.39 10.56 -3.63
CA LEU A 55 19.17 11.12 -3.08
C LEU A 55 18.50 10.11 -2.13
N LYS A 56 18.28 8.88 -2.56
CA LYS A 56 17.67 7.82 -1.74
C LYS A 56 18.38 7.63 -0.40
N SER A 57 19.71 7.52 -0.41
CA SER A 57 20.48 7.38 0.84
C SER A 57 20.38 8.60 1.74
N ASN A 58 20.41 9.80 1.15
CA ASN A 58 20.31 11.05 1.90
C ASN A 58 18.90 11.23 2.49
N SER A 59 17.85 10.89 1.73
CA SER A 59 16.46 10.90 2.17
C SER A 59 16.22 9.93 3.33
N ASN A 60 16.74 8.70 3.26
CA ASN A 60 16.68 7.75 4.37
C ASN A 60 17.41 8.27 5.62
N THR A 61 18.59 8.85 5.44
CA THR A 61 19.37 9.41 6.56
C THR A 61 18.67 10.59 7.22
N ALA A 62 18.01 11.42 6.41
CA ALA A 62 17.27 12.60 6.84
C ALA A 62 15.81 12.30 7.25
N ASN A 63 15.39 11.03 7.18
CA ASN A 63 14.04 10.56 7.51
C ASN A 63 12.91 11.15 6.64
N PHE A 64 13.19 11.40 5.36
CA PHE A 64 12.20 11.77 4.33
C PHE A 64 11.86 10.52 3.49
N LEU A 65 11.05 9.63 4.07
CA LEU A 65 10.83 8.28 3.56
C LEU A 65 10.06 8.26 2.25
N GLU A 66 9.16 9.23 2.03
CA GLU A 66 8.39 9.40 0.80
C GLU A 66 9.32 9.67 -0.39
N ILE A 67 10.26 10.61 -0.21
CA ILE A 67 11.26 10.92 -1.23
C ILE A 67 12.20 9.73 -1.44
N ALA A 68 12.55 9.00 -0.37
CA ALA A 68 13.38 7.80 -0.47
C ALA A 68 12.71 6.68 -1.28
N ASN A 69 11.41 6.45 -1.08
CA ASN A 69 10.64 5.44 -1.80
C ASN A 69 10.51 5.78 -3.29
N ILE A 70 10.19 7.04 -3.61
CA ILE A 70 10.12 7.50 -5.00
C ILE A 70 11.47 7.35 -5.71
N ALA A 71 12.57 7.65 -5.00
CA ALA A 71 13.92 7.45 -5.52
C ALA A 71 14.25 5.95 -5.74
N PHE A 72 13.79 5.06 -4.85
CA PHE A 72 13.94 3.60 -5.03
C PHE A 72 13.17 3.09 -6.25
N GLN A 73 11.91 3.50 -6.43
CA GLN A 73 11.11 3.14 -7.60
C GLN A 73 11.76 3.64 -8.90
N LEU A 74 12.28 4.87 -8.88
CA LEU A 74 13.03 5.42 -10.01
C LEU A 74 14.30 4.62 -10.32
N GLU A 75 15.06 4.14 -9.34
CA GLU A 75 16.19 3.22 -9.57
C GLU A 75 15.76 1.91 -10.26
N GLY A 76 14.62 1.35 -9.85
CA GLY A 76 14.03 0.16 -10.45
C GLY A 76 13.64 0.38 -11.91
N CYS A 77 12.99 1.51 -12.20
CA CYS A 77 12.65 1.95 -13.55
C CYS A 77 13.91 2.09 -14.43
N LEU A 78 14.92 2.83 -13.95
CA LEU A 78 16.19 3.02 -14.66
C LEU A 78 16.94 1.71 -14.91
N SER A 79 16.89 0.77 -13.96
CA SER A 79 17.50 -0.55 -14.09
C SER A 79 16.80 -1.40 -15.16
N SER A 80 15.48 -1.29 -15.26
CA SER A 80 14.68 -1.99 -16.25
C SER A 80 14.96 -1.47 -17.66
N ILE A 81 15.01 -0.14 -17.82
CA ILE A 81 15.37 0.53 -19.09
C ILE A 81 16.77 0.09 -19.57
N LYS A 82 17.73 -0.04 -18.66
CA LYS A 82 19.09 -0.50 -19.00
C LYS A 82 19.15 -1.98 -19.40
N LYS A 83 18.31 -2.83 -18.80
CA LYS A 83 18.26 -4.27 -19.12
C LYS A 83 17.59 -4.54 -20.46
N ASP A 84 16.61 -3.73 -20.86
CA ASP A 84 15.84 -3.93 -22.10
C ASP A 84 16.55 -3.37 -23.36
N SER A 85 17.88 -3.56 -23.44
CA SER A 85 18.71 -3.14 -24.58
C SER A 85 18.63 -1.65 -24.94
N GLY A 86 18.30 -0.77 -24.00
CA GLY A 86 18.41 0.68 -24.18
C GLY A 86 17.38 1.29 -25.13
N LYS A 87 16.20 0.67 -25.30
CA LYS A 87 15.05 1.37 -25.90
C LYS A 87 14.51 2.41 -24.91
N LEU A 88 15.26 3.49 -24.77
CA LEU A 88 14.78 4.72 -24.14
C LEU A 88 13.82 5.39 -25.13
N ASP A 89 12.56 5.02 -25.04
CA ASP A 89 11.47 5.66 -25.78
C ASP A 89 10.91 6.86 -25.00
N VAL A 90 9.98 7.57 -25.64
CA VAL A 90 9.36 8.77 -25.07
C VAL A 90 8.59 8.44 -23.80
N GLU A 91 7.94 7.28 -23.74
CA GLU A 91 7.16 6.85 -22.58
C GLU A 91 8.05 6.62 -21.36
N SER A 92 9.19 5.95 -21.55
CA SER A 92 10.20 5.77 -20.50
C SER A 92 10.74 7.10 -19.98
N ILE A 93 10.95 8.08 -20.86
CA ILE A 93 11.41 9.42 -20.48
C ILE A 93 10.33 10.15 -19.68
N ASN A 94 9.06 10.10 -20.11
CA ASN A 94 7.93 10.69 -19.40
C ASN A 94 7.74 10.07 -18.02
N GLN A 95 7.88 8.75 -17.91
CA GLN A 95 7.80 8.06 -16.63
C GLN A 95 8.90 8.52 -15.66
N ILE A 96 10.14 8.71 -16.16
CA ILE A 96 11.22 9.27 -15.34
C ILE A 96 10.92 10.72 -14.93
N PHE A 97 10.37 11.55 -15.83
CA PHE A 97 9.92 12.91 -15.48
C PHE A 97 8.88 12.90 -14.36
N GLY A 98 7.89 12.02 -14.41
CA GLY A 98 6.86 11.89 -13.36
C GLY A 98 7.47 11.59 -11.98
N TYR A 99 8.44 10.69 -11.90
CA TYR A 99 9.15 10.43 -10.64
C TYR A 99 9.89 11.66 -10.11
N VAL A 100 10.55 12.43 -10.99
CA VAL A 100 11.29 13.64 -10.61
C VAL A 100 10.35 14.78 -10.20
N GLU A 101 9.18 14.90 -10.84
CA GLU A 101 8.12 15.83 -10.47
C GLU A 101 7.54 15.51 -9.10
N ASN A 102 7.27 14.24 -8.80
CA ASN A 102 6.82 13.83 -7.47
C ASN A 102 7.85 14.18 -6.39
N ILE A 103 9.14 13.92 -6.63
CA ILE A 103 10.22 14.34 -5.73
C ILE A 103 10.21 15.86 -5.52
N GLU A 104 10.07 16.65 -6.58
CA GLU A 104 9.99 18.11 -6.45
C GLU A 104 8.78 18.57 -5.65
N ILE A 105 7.61 17.99 -5.89
CA ILE A 105 6.39 18.32 -5.15
C ILE A 105 6.61 18.10 -3.65
N PHE A 106 7.16 16.94 -3.26
CA PHE A 106 7.43 16.65 -1.85
C PHE A 106 8.48 17.60 -1.25
N VAL A 107 9.57 17.90 -1.98
CA VAL A 107 10.56 18.88 -1.52
C VAL A 107 9.93 20.27 -1.33
N ASN A 108 9.10 20.72 -2.26
CA ASN A 108 8.43 22.02 -2.13
C ASN A 108 7.41 22.03 -0.99
N TYR A 109 6.62 20.96 -0.86
CA TYR A 109 5.60 20.82 0.18
C TYR A 109 6.22 20.84 1.59
N PHE A 110 7.29 20.07 1.81
CA PHE A 110 7.89 19.97 3.14
C PHE A 110 8.72 21.19 3.55
N PHE A 111 9.20 22.00 2.59
CA PHE A 111 10.26 22.98 2.88
C PHE A 111 10.03 24.40 2.36
N ASN A 112 9.20 24.61 1.34
CA ASN A 112 8.91 25.94 0.79
C ASN A 112 7.60 26.53 1.35
N SER A 113 7.44 26.53 2.67
CA SER A 113 6.42 27.34 3.36
C SER A 113 6.71 28.85 3.26
N LEU A 114 6.96 29.34 2.05
CA LEU A 114 6.98 30.75 1.68
C LEU A 114 5.52 31.24 1.65
N ASP A 115 5.29 32.29 2.43
CA ASP A 115 4.02 32.97 2.74
C ASP A 115 3.08 32.28 3.75
N ARG A 116 3.58 32.25 4.98
CA ARG A 116 2.91 32.01 6.27
C ARG A 116 1.65 32.83 6.58
N ASP A 117 1.04 33.55 5.64
CA ASP A 117 -0.13 34.40 5.90
C ASP A 117 -1.30 34.26 4.91
N GLU A 118 -1.24 33.42 3.87
CA GLU A 118 -2.40 33.27 2.98
C GLU A 118 -2.49 31.90 2.28
N ILE A 119 -2.42 30.80 3.05
CA ILE A 119 -2.95 29.51 2.62
C ILE A 119 -3.73 28.92 3.79
N ILE A 120 -5.04 28.74 3.57
CA ILE A 120 -5.88 27.94 4.45
C ILE A 120 -5.29 26.52 4.40
N VAL A 121 -4.63 26.11 5.47
CA VAL A 121 -4.14 24.74 5.63
C VAL A 121 -5.37 23.86 5.83
N ASP A 122 -5.76 23.18 4.77
CA ASP A 122 -6.56 21.97 4.84
C ASP A 122 -6.18 21.10 3.63
N GLU A 123 -5.05 20.41 3.71
CA GLU A 123 -4.66 19.39 2.73
C GLU A 123 -3.96 18.25 3.47
N GLU A 124 -4.74 17.24 3.85
CA GLU A 124 -4.26 15.90 4.19
C GLU A 124 -3.44 15.34 3.01
N LEU A 125 -2.40 14.57 3.32
CA LEU A 125 -1.64 13.78 2.33
C LEU A 125 -2.63 12.95 1.50
N TYR A 126 -2.81 13.29 0.22
CA TYR A 126 -3.71 12.55 -0.66
C TYR A 126 -3.07 11.20 -1.03
N VAL A 127 -3.33 10.20 -0.18
CA VAL A 127 -3.01 8.80 -0.45
C VAL A 127 -4.17 8.22 -1.28
N SER A 128 -3.90 7.94 -2.56
CA SER A 128 -4.90 7.38 -3.47
C SER A 128 -5.43 6.02 -2.96
N PRO A 129 -6.71 5.69 -3.17
CA PRO A 129 -7.26 4.38 -2.84
C PRO A 129 -6.45 3.22 -3.46
N GLU A 130 -5.89 3.42 -4.65
CA GLU A 130 -5.04 2.44 -5.33
C GLU A 130 -3.71 2.22 -4.59
N MET A 131 -3.07 3.29 -4.08
CA MET A 131 -1.86 3.16 -3.25
C MET A 131 -2.14 2.45 -1.92
N ILE A 132 -3.30 2.70 -1.32
CA ILE A 132 -3.74 2.00 -0.10
C ILE A 132 -3.97 0.52 -0.40
N GLN A 133 -4.63 0.19 -1.52
CA GLN A 133 -4.83 -1.20 -1.92
C GLN A 133 -3.51 -1.92 -2.22
N ILE A 134 -2.59 -1.30 -2.95
CA ILE A 134 -1.25 -1.86 -3.19
C ILE A 134 -0.54 -2.14 -1.88
N TYR A 135 -0.53 -1.16 -0.96
CA TYR A 135 0.06 -1.33 0.36
C TYR A 135 -0.55 -2.48 1.16
N ILE A 136 -1.87 -2.63 1.13
CA ILE A 136 -2.56 -3.71 1.85
C ILE A 136 -2.17 -5.07 1.26
N ILE A 137 -2.13 -5.18 -0.07
CA ILE A 137 -1.72 -6.41 -0.76
C ILE A 137 -0.26 -6.75 -0.41
N GLU A 138 0.67 -5.80 -0.59
CA GLU A 138 2.09 -6.00 -0.28
C GLU A 138 2.31 -6.32 1.20
N SER A 139 1.61 -5.63 2.10
CA SER A 139 1.68 -5.89 3.54
C SER A 139 1.14 -7.27 3.89
N GLN A 140 0.07 -7.74 3.24
CA GLN A 140 -0.47 -9.08 3.46
C GLN A 140 0.50 -10.16 2.97
N GLU A 141 1.20 -9.93 1.86
CA GLU A 141 2.28 -10.83 1.39
C GLU A 141 3.42 -10.91 2.40
N HIS A 142 3.86 -9.76 2.94
CA HIS A 142 4.88 -9.70 4.01
C HIS A 142 4.42 -10.42 5.29
N ILE A 143 3.16 -10.23 5.71
CA ILE A 143 2.56 -10.91 6.87
C ILE A 143 2.51 -12.43 6.66
N ASP A 144 2.10 -12.88 5.48
CA ASP A 144 2.03 -14.30 5.15
C ASP A 144 3.41 -14.95 5.11
N SER A 145 4.41 -14.23 4.57
CA SER A 145 5.81 -14.65 4.58
C SER A 145 6.32 -14.78 6.02
N ALA A 146 6.13 -13.75 6.84
CA ALA A 146 6.54 -13.74 8.25
C ALA A 146 5.89 -14.88 9.05
N ASN A 147 4.59 -15.14 8.85
CA ASN A 147 3.87 -16.24 9.50
C ASN A 147 4.44 -17.61 9.10
N LYS A 148 4.68 -17.85 7.80
CA LYS A 148 5.27 -19.12 7.32
C LYS A 148 6.65 -19.35 7.94
N LEU A 149 7.47 -18.31 8.01
CA LEU A 149 8.80 -18.37 8.62
C LEU A 149 8.72 -18.64 10.13
N LEU A 150 7.81 -17.98 10.85
CA LEU A 150 7.58 -18.22 12.27
C LEU A 150 7.08 -19.65 12.56
N PHE A 151 6.18 -20.20 11.73
CA PHE A 151 5.74 -21.60 11.87
C PHE A 151 6.89 -22.58 11.63
N ALA A 152 7.69 -22.37 10.58
CA ALA A 152 8.84 -23.22 10.30
C ALA A 152 9.90 -23.15 11.42
N LEU A 153 10.02 -22.00 12.07
CA LEU A 153 10.88 -21.76 13.23
C LEU A 153 10.35 -22.46 14.49
N GLU A 154 9.04 -22.42 14.73
CA GLU A 154 8.36 -23.12 15.82
C GLU A 154 8.47 -24.65 15.70
N GLU A 155 8.29 -25.19 14.49
CA GLU A 155 8.41 -26.62 14.21
C GLU A 155 9.86 -27.13 14.22
N GLY A 156 10.84 -26.22 14.37
CA GLY A 156 12.26 -26.55 14.37
C GLY A 156 12.79 -27.05 13.01
N LYS A 157 12.10 -26.70 11.91
CA LYS A 157 12.44 -27.13 10.55
C LYS A 157 13.56 -26.31 9.93
N LEU A 158 13.85 -25.11 10.47
CA LEU A 158 14.85 -24.18 9.94
C LEU A 158 15.85 -23.71 11.01
N GLY A 159 17.00 -23.22 10.54
CA GLY A 159 18.04 -22.64 11.38
C GLY A 159 17.63 -21.29 11.96
N ARG A 160 17.89 -21.10 13.25
CA ARG A 160 17.36 -19.98 14.05
C ARG A 160 17.84 -18.59 13.58
N TYR A 161 19.07 -18.48 13.09
CA TYR A 161 19.67 -17.17 12.74
C TYR A 161 19.14 -16.64 11.39
N ASP A 162 19.22 -17.47 10.35
CA ASP A 162 18.88 -17.06 8.99
C ASP A 162 17.39 -16.71 8.85
N VAL A 163 16.53 -17.45 9.54
CA VAL A 163 15.07 -17.21 9.54
C VAL A 163 14.67 -15.93 10.26
N ILE A 164 15.34 -15.58 11.35
CA ILE A 164 15.05 -14.33 12.08
C ILE A 164 15.41 -13.13 11.19
N GLU A 165 16.50 -13.20 10.44
CA GLU A 165 16.89 -12.13 9.52
C GLU A 165 15.88 -11.98 8.36
N GLU A 166 15.34 -13.08 7.86
CA GLU A 166 14.23 -13.05 6.88
C GLU A 166 12.97 -12.42 7.47
N ILE A 167 12.51 -12.86 8.64
CA ILE A 167 11.34 -12.26 9.31
C ILE A 167 11.58 -10.76 9.56
N TYR A 168 12.80 -10.37 9.97
CA TYR A 168 13.13 -8.96 10.22
C TYR A 168 12.95 -8.12 8.96
N ARG A 169 13.36 -8.63 7.78
CA ARG A 169 13.17 -7.93 6.51
C ARG A 169 11.69 -7.74 6.17
N GLU A 170 10.87 -8.77 6.35
CA GLU A 170 9.42 -8.67 6.09
C GLU A 170 8.78 -7.57 6.96
N ILE A 171 9.10 -7.55 8.26
CA ILE A 171 8.56 -6.56 9.20
C ILE A 171 9.12 -5.15 8.94
N HIS A 172 10.39 -5.05 8.51
CA HIS A 172 11.02 -3.78 8.14
C HIS A 172 10.33 -3.13 6.94
N SER A 173 9.97 -3.93 5.93
CA SER A 173 9.18 -3.45 4.78
C SER A 173 7.84 -2.89 5.23
N ILE A 174 7.07 -3.67 6.01
CA ILE A 174 5.76 -3.21 6.54
C ILE A 174 5.89 -1.88 7.31
N LYS A 175 6.93 -1.74 8.16
CA LYS A 175 7.18 -0.47 8.87
C LYS A 175 7.46 0.68 7.90
N GLY A 176 8.25 0.44 6.86
CA GLY A 176 8.57 1.44 5.84
C GLY A 176 7.33 1.90 5.10
N ASP A 177 6.53 0.95 4.61
CA ASP A 177 5.33 1.23 3.82
C ASP A 177 4.24 1.87 4.69
N SER A 178 4.10 1.42 5.94
CA SER A 178 3.18 2.02 6.92
C SER A 178 3.52 3.49 7.17
N ASN A 179 4.81 3.82 7.34
CA ASN A 179 5.22 5.22 7.55
C ASN A 179 5.00 6.07 6.30
N ALA A 180 5.32 5.52 5.11
CA ALA A 180 5.19 6.24 3.84
C ALA A 180 3.74 6.63 3.51
N LEU A 181 2.76 5.92 4.06
CA LEU A 181 1.33 6.14 3.79
C LEU A 181 0.55 6.63 5.02
N GLY A 182 1.23 6.93 6.12
CA GLY A 182 0.60 7.51 7.32
C GLY A 182 -0.13 6.52 8.24
N PHE A 183 0.14 5.21 8.12
CA PHE A 183 -0.41 4.17 8.99
C PHE A 183 0.38 4.07 10.31
N GLU A 184 0.38 5.15 11.08
CA GLU A 184 1.26 5.34 12.25
C GLU A 184 1.20 4.20 13.26
N LYS A 185 0.01 3.67 13.55
CA LYS A 185 -0.18 2.58 14.51
C LYS A 185 0.46 1.27 14.03
N ALA A 186 0.34 0.97 12.73
CA ALA A 186 0.96 -0.21 12.15
C ALA A 186 2.49 -0.08 12.15
N ALA A 187 2.99 1.11 11.80
CA ALA A 187 4.43 1.43 11.84
C ALA A 187 5.02 1.30 13.25
N GLU A 188 4.34 1.84 14.26
CA GLU A 188 4.74 1.74 15.67
C GLU A 188 4.85 0.26 16.10
N LYS A 189 3.84 -0.55 15.76
CA LYS A 189 3.82 -1.95 16.16
C LYS A 189 4.87 -2.80 15.44
N ALA A 190 5.12 -2.53 14.17
CA ALA A 190 6.21 -3.16 13.41
C ALA A 190 7.59 -2.81 14.01
N HIS A 191 7.80 -1.56 14.42
CA HIS A 191 9.04 -1.13 15.07
C HIS A 191 9.25 -1.77 16.45
N GLU A 192 8.20 -1.93 17.26
CA GLU A 192 8.29 -2.68 18.52
C GLU A 192 8.74 -4.12 18.28
N MET A 193 8.20 -4.78 17.26
CA MET A 193 8.58 -6.15 16.89
C MET A 193 10.05 -6.23 16.43
N GLU A 194 10.52 -5.31 15.59
CA GLU A 194 11.94 -5.22 15.20
C GLU A 194 12.88 -5.08 16.40
N THR A 195 12.49 -4.25 17.37
CA THR A 195 13.26 -4.04 18.60
C THR A 195 13.34 -5.33 19.40
N PHE A 196 12.21 -6.00 19.61
CA PHE A 196 12.15 -7.28 20.30
C PHE A 196 12.97 -8.37 19.59
N MET A 197 12.93 -8.43 18.25
CA MET A 197 13.75 -9.37 17.47
C MET A 197 15.25 -9.07 17.57
N SER A 198 15.64 -7.80 17.60
CA SER A 198 17.04 -7.39 17.81
C SER A 198 17.55 -7.80 19.19
N GLU A 199 16.71 -7.71 20.21
CA GLU A 199 17.00 -8.21 21.55
C GLU A 199 17.20 -9.73 21.56
N LEU A 200 16.35 -10.49 20.84
CA LEU A 200 16.51 -11.95 20.69
C LEU A 200 17.78 -12.35 19.94
N GLN A 201 18.22 -11.57 18.95
CA GLN A 201 19.49 -11.80 18.25
C GLN A 201 20.70 -11.57 19.17
N THR A 202 20.61 -10.59 20.07
CA THR A 202 21.68 -10.29 21.04
C THR A 202 21.68 -11.23 22.24
N HIS A 203 20.53 -11.83 22.56
CA HIS A 203 20.35 -12.79 23.66
C HIS A 203 19.73 -14.12 23.17
N PRO A 204 20.47 -14.94 22.40
CA PRO A 204 19.94 -16.15 21.77
C PRO A 204 19.37 -17.18 22.75
N GLU A 205 19.76 -17.13 24.02
CA GLU A 205 19.26 -17.97 25.11
C GLU A 205 17.80 -17.67 25.48
N GLN A 206 17.31 -16.47 25.20
CA GLN A 206 15.91 -16.10 25.44
C GLN A 206 14.99 -16.68 24.37
N PHE A 207 15.54 -17.11 23.24
CA PHE A 207 14.78 -17.65 22.13
C PHE A 207 14.19 -19.03 22.47
N ASN A 208 12.89 -19.04 22.76
CA ASN A 208 12.08 -20.20 23.15
C ASN A 208 10.63 -20.08 22.61
N ASN A 209 9.81 -21.10 22.81
CA ASN A 209 8.43 -21.12 22.29
C ASN A 209 7.59 -19.92 22.74
N GLN A 210 7.74 -19.43 23.97
CA GLN A 210 7.01 -18.24 24.45
C GLN A 210 7.40 -16.98 23.68
N THR A 211 8.67 -16.84 23.30
CA THR A 211 9.10 -15.70 22.47
C THR A 211 8.61 -15.81 21.03
N ILE A 212 8.49 -17.03 20.49
CA ILE A 212 7.91 -17.25 19.15
C ILE A 212 6.41 -16.96 19.15
N GLU A 213 5.67 -17.45 20.16
CA GLU A 213 4.26 -17.11 20.39
C GLU A 213 4.06 -15.58 20.47
N HIS A 214 4.97 -14.87 21.15
CA HIS A 214 4.91 -13.42 21.24
C HIS A 214 5.13 -12.73 19.88
N LEU A 215 6.02 -13.26 19.02
CA LEU A 215 6.20 -12.77 17.65
C LEU A 215 4.96 -12.98 16.79
N PHE A 216 4.26 -14.12 16.91
CA PHE A 216 2.96 -14.33 16.26
C PHE A 216 1.93 -13.29 16.69
N VAL A 217 1.89 -12.94 17.99
CA VAL A 217 1.01 -11.88 18.50
C VAL A 217 1.34 -10.52 17.86
N TYR A 218 2.62 -10.18 17.67
CA TYR A 218 2.99 -8.96 16.96
C TYR A 218 2.48 -8.94 15.52
N VAL A 219 2.73 -10.01 14.75
CA VAL A 219 2.27 -10.13 13.35
C VAL A 219 0.75 -10.01 13.26
N GLU A 220 0.01 -10.64 14.16
CA GLU A 220 -1.44 -10.58 14.22
C GLU A 220 -1.98 -9.19 14.57
N ILE A 221 -1.32 -8.45 15.46
CA ILE A 221 -1.70 -7.07 15.79
C ILE A 221 -1.43 -6.15 14.59
N ILE A 222 -0.27 -6.30 13.94
CA ILE A 222 0.08 -5.53 12.73
C ILE A 222 -0.96 -5.77 11.64
N LYS A 223 -1.29 -7.03 11.35
CA LYS A 223 -2.35 -7.39 10.40
C LYS A 223 -3.67 -6.68 10.70
N LYS A 224 -4.16 -6.77 11.94
CA LYS A 224 -5.42 -6.10 12.35
C LYS A 224 -5.39 -4.60 12.17
N LEU A 225 -4.24 -3.95 12.38
CA LEU A 225 -4.10 -2.51 12.21
C LEU A 225 -4.15 -2.10 10.73
N ILE A 226 -3.64 -2.96 9.84
CA ILE A 226 -3.69 -2.77 8.37
C ILE A 226 -5.10 -3.03 7.86
N ASP A 227 -5.70 -4.16 8.24
CA ASP A 227 -7.06 -4.55 7.83
C ASP A 227 -8.11 -3.53 8.28
N LYS A 228 -7.96 -2.94 9.47
CA LYS A 228 -8.91 -1.95 10.00
C LYS A 228 -9.01 -0.68 9.15
N HIS A 229 -8.01 -0.36 8.34
CA HIS A 229 -8.05 0.82 7.47
C HIS A 229 -8.83 0.58 6.17
N LEU A 230 -9.01 -0.69 5.74
CA LEU A 230 -9.95 -1.05 4.67
C LEU A 230 -11.39 -0.65 5.03
N GLU A 231 -11.74 -0.80 6.31
CA GLU A 231 -13.10 -0.53 6.80
C GLU A 231 -13.37 0.96 6.99
N GLU A 232 -12.35 1.79 7.24
CA GLU A 232 -12.51 3.22 7.55
C GLU A 232 -12.62 4.14 6.29
N LYS A 233 -12.15 3.71 5.10
CA LYS A 233 -12.23 4.52 3.85
C LYS A 233 -13.47 4.27 2.97
N VAL A 234 -14.25 3.22 3.22
CA VAL A 234 -15.52 2.98 2.49
C VAL A 234 -16.58 4.06 2.80
N ASP A 235 -16.40 4.81 3.90
CA ASP A 235 -17.30 5.91 4.28
C ASP A 235 -16.97 7.28 3.62
N GLU A 236 -15.77 7.49 3.06
CA GLU A 236 -15.35 8.81 2.54
C GLU A 236 -15.51 8.99 1.01
N ASP A 237 -15.40 7.92 0.22
CA ASP A 237 -15.52 8.00 -1.25
C ASP A 237 -16.96 8.20 -1.76
N ASN A 238 -17.96 8.24 -0.87
CA ASN A 238 -19.36 8.46 -1.23
C ASN A 238 -19.75 9.95 -1.32
N LYS A 239 -18.79 10.89 -1.43
CA LYS A 239 -19.08 12.34 -1.37
C LYS A 239 -18.81 13.15 -2.64
N TYR A 240 -18.17 12.62 -3.69
CA TYR A 240 -17.80 13.46 -4.85
C TYR A 240 -18.21 12.98 -6.24
N ILE A 241 -18.89 11.84 -6.39
CA ILE A 241 -19.37 11.38 -7.72
C ILE A 241 -20.89 11.22 -7.74
N THR A 242 -21.59 12.31 -7.42
CA THR A 242 -22.88 12.60 -8.05
C THR A 242 -22.74 13.93 -8.76
N GLU A 243 -22.32 13.88 -10.03
CA GLU A 243 -23.08 14.54 -11.11
C GLU A 243 -22.37 14.35 -12.47
N ASN A 244 -23.11 13.72 -13.38
CA ASN A 244 -23.05 13.84 -14.84
C ASN A 244 -22.19 12.84 -15.66
N ASN A 245 -22.92 11.80 -16.06
CA ASN A 245 -23.05 11.30 -17.44
C ASN A 245 -22.00 10.34 -18.00
N SER A 246 -22.40 9.05 -17.98
CA SER A 246 -22.55 8.17 -19.16
C SER A 246 -21.48 8.25 -20.24
N ASN A 247 -20.67 7.18 -20.36
CA ASN A 247 -20.66 6.34 -21.56
C ASN A 247 -19.92 5.03 -21.28
N GLU A 248 -20.53 3.96 -21.78
CA GLU A 248 -20.02 2.61 -21.86
C GLU A 248 -18.73 2.58 -22.70
N GLU A 249 -17.68 1.91 -22.23
CA GLU A 249 -16.72 1.25 -23.13
C GLU A 249 -16.47 -0.18 -22.63
N GLU A 250 -16.83 -1.13 -23.50
CA GLU A 250 -16.63 -2.57 -23.37
C GLU A 250 -15.13 -2.91 -23.22
N SER A 251 -14.75 -3.59 -22.15
CA SER A 251 -13.45 -4.26 -22.03
C SER A 251 -13.54 -5.69 -22.54
N GLU A 252 -12.64 -6.07 -23.45
CA GLU A 252 -12.48 -7.42 -24.00
C GLU A 252 -12.44 -8.50 -22.88
N ASP A 253 -13.35 -9.47 -22.97
CA ASP A 253 -13.45 -10.60 -22.03
C ASP A 253 -12.15 -11.42 -22.01
N MET A 254 -11.40 -11.31 -20.91
CA MET A 254 -10.38 -12.30 -20.55
C MET A 254 -11.11 -13.58 -20.12
N GLU A 255 -11.01 -14.63 -20.92
CA GLU A 255 -11.69 -15.90 -20.62
C GLU A 255 -11.05 -16.57 -19.38
N ILE A 256 -11.75 -16.50 -18.24
CA ILE A 256 -11.28 -17.07 -16.97
C ILE A 256 -11.36 -18.59 -16.98
N SER A 257 -10.33 -19.24 -16.41
CA SER A 257 -10.24 -20.70 -16.37
C SER A 257 -11.37 -21.33 -15.55
N ASP A 258 -11.76 -22.54 -15.93
CA ASP A 258 -12.84 -23.28 -15.22
C ASP A 258 -12.47 -23.57 -13.75
N GLU A 259 -11.19 -23.67 -13.42
CA GLU A 259 -10.68 -23.85 -12.05
C GLU A 259 -10.95 -22.62 -11.16
N ILE A 260 -10.78 -21.41 -11.70
CA ILE A 260 -11.09 -20.16 -10.97
C ILE A 260 -12.60 -20.01 -10.82
N LYS A 261 -13.39 -20.40 -11.84
CA LYS A 261 -14.85 -20.42 -11.74
C LYS A 261 -15.36 -21.41 -10.70
N GLU A 262 -14.72 -22.57 -10.56
CA GLU A 262 -15.05 -23.56 -9.52
C GLU A 262 -14.72 -23.04 -8.12
N LEU A 263 -13.56 -22.39 -7.93
CA LEU A 263 -13.19 -21.78 -6.65
C LEU A 263 -14.17 -20.67 -6.25
N TYR A 264 -14.47 -19.77 -7.18
CA TYR A 264 -15.45 -18.72 -6.99
C TYR A 264 -16.85 -19.28 -6.71
N ALA A 265 -17.26 -20.36 -7.38
CA ALA A 265 -18.54 -21.00 -7.10
C ALA A 265 -18.64 -21.56 -5.67
N VAL A 266 -17.54 -22.05 -5.11
CA VAL A 266 -17.48 -22.50 -3.70
C VAL A 266 -17.64 -21.32 -2.75
N GLU A 267 -16.94 -20.22 -3.01
CA GLU A 267 -17.00 -18.98 -2.21
C GLU A 267 -18.40 -18.34 -2.22
N VAL A 268 -19.03 -18.23 -3.40
CA VAL A 268 -20.42 -17.74 -3.51
C VAL A 268 -21.40 -18.63 -2.72
N VAL A 269 -21.20 -19.95 -2.73
CA VAL A 269 -22.02 -20.88 -1.94
C VAL A 269 -21.82 -20.65 -0.45
N GLU A 270 -20.61 -20.36 0.01
CA GLU A 270 -20.31 -20.03 1.41
C GLU A 270 -21.04 -18.74 1.84
N HIS A 271 -20.95 -17.66 1.04
CA HIS A 271 -21.68 -16.42 1.30
C HIS A 271 -23.20 -16.64 1.35
N ILE A 272 -23.75 -17.44 0.44
CA ILE A 272 -25.19 -17.79 0.47
C ILE A 272 -25.56 -18.56 1.74
N ASN A 273 -24.71 -19.48 2.21
CA ASN A 273 -24.95 -20.20 3.45
C ASN A 273 -24.89 -19.27 4.67
N ASN A 274 -23.97 -18.30 4.69
CA ASN A 274 -23.91 -17.28 5.74
C ASN A 274 -25.17 -16.43 5.77
N ILE A 275 -25.64 -15.96 4.60
CA ILE A 275 -26.92 -15.23 4.47
C ILE A 275 -28.07 -16.07 5.01
N ASN A 276 -28.15 -17.34 4.64
CA ASN A 276 -29.21 -18.24 5.13
C ASN A 276 -29.16 -18.42 6.65
N ASN A 277 -27.97 -18.53 7.24
CA ASN A 277 -27.82 -18.63 8.69
C ASN A 277 -28.27 -17.34 9.40
N ILE A 278 -27.93 -16.17 8.85
CA ILE A 278 -28.35 -14.88 9.39
C ILE A 278 -29.88 -14.73 9.32
N LEU A 279 -30.49 -15.14 8.20
CA LEU A 279 -31.95 -15.15 8.04
C LEU A 279 -32.62 -16.11 9.02
N PHE A 280 -32.02 -17.29 9.25
CA PHE A 280 -32.54 -18.28 10.20
C PHE A 280 -32.49 -17.76 11.65
N ASP A 281 -31.39 -17.12 12.05
CA ASP A 281 -31.28 -16.54 13.40
C ASP A 281 -32.19 -15.32 13.58
N LEU A 282 -32.43 -14.55 12.51
CA LEU A 282 -33.41 -13.48 12.50
C LEU A 282 -34.84 -14.00 12.65
N GLU A 283 -35.22 -15.06 11.92
CA GLU A 283 -36.53 -15.71 12.02
C GLU A 283 -36.76 -16.32 13.42
N ALA A 284 -35.69 -16.82 14.05
CA ALA A 284 -35.72 -17.34 15.41
C ALA A 284 -35.68 -16.25 16.50
N GLU A 285 -35.73 -14.96 16.13
CA GLU A 285 -35.63 -13.79 17.02
C GLU A 285 -34.35 -13.78 17.88
N LYS A 286 -33.26 -14.39 17.38
CA LYS A 286 -31.96 -14.47 18.08
C LYS A 286 -31.03 -13.30 17.75
N SER A 287 -31.33 -12.54 16.72
CA SER A 287 -30.54 -11.39 16.27
C SER A 287 -31.45 -10.23 15.89
N GLU A 288 -30.96 -9.01 16.10
CA GLU A 288 -31.70 -7.80 15.76
C GLU A 288 -31.79 -7.61 14.24
N LEU A 289 -32.96 -7.20 13.74
CA LEU A 289 -33.22 -6.99 12.31
C LEU A 289 -32.15 -6.14 11.63
N LYS A 290 -31.75 -5.03 12.26
CA LYS A 290 -30.74 -4.12 11.68
C LYS A 290 -29.38 -4.81 11.51
N ALA A 291 -28.90 -5.50 12.54
CA ALA A 291 -27.63 -6.22 12.51
C ALA A 291 -27.66 -7.39 11.51
N SER A 292 -28.79 -8.09 11.42
CA SER A 292 -28.99 -9.15 10.40
C SER A 292 -29.01 -8.59 8.98
N LEU A 293 -29.67 -7.47 8.73
CA LEU A 293 -29.67 -6.81 7.42
C LEU A 293 -28.28 -6.29 7.03
N GLU A 294 -27.50 -5.77 7.98
CA GLU A 294 -26.09 -5.37 7.77
C GLU A 294 -25.21 -6.59 7.44
N GLY A 295 -25.40 -7.70 8.15
CA GLY A 295 -24.71 -8.96 7.86
C GLY A 295 -25.01 -9.47 6.45
N ILE A 296 -26.28 -9.57 6.07
CA ILE A 296 -26.70 -10.01 4.74
C ILE A 296 -26.17 -9.08 3.65
N PHE A 297 -26.17 -7.77 3.90
CA PHE A 297 -25.64 -6.77 2.97
C PHE A 297 -24.15 -6.98 2.69
N ARG A 298 -23.33 -7.24 3.72
CA ARG A 298 -21.89 -7.50 3.56
C ARG A 298 -21.59 -8.74 2.72
N GLU A 299 -22.33 -9.82 2.94
CA GLU A 299 -22.17 -11.05 2.15
C GLU A 299 -22.53 -10.81 0.67
N ILE A 300 -23.62 -10.07 0.39
CA ILE A 300 -24.03 -9.72 -0.98
C ILE A 300 -23.01 -8.78 -1.64
N HIS A 301 -22.46 -7.81 -0.89
CA HIS A 301 -21.45 -6.89 -1.40
C HIS A 301 -20.15 -7.61 -1.78
N SER A 302 -19.74 -8.60 -0.99
CA SER A 302 -18.59 -9.46 -1.27
C SER A 302 -18.81 -10.24 -2.58
N ILE A 303 -19.96 -10.94 -2.70
CA ILE A 303 -20.34 -11.64 -3.94
C ILE A 303 -20.29 -10.69 -5.15
N LYS A 304 -20.77 -9.44 -5.05
CA LYS A 304 -20.71 -8.46 -6.14
C LYS A 304 -19.27 -8.11 -6.51
N GLY A 305 -18.42 -7.82 -5.51
CA GLY A 305 -17.01 -7.49 -5.70
C GLY A 305 -16.27 -8.61 -6.43
N ASP A 306 -16.40 -9.82 -5.93
CA ASP A 306 -15.74 -11.01 -6.49
C ASP A 306 -16.24 -11.31 -7.91
N SER A 307 -17.55 -11.17 -8.14
CA SER A 307 -18.14 -11.32 -9.48
C SER A 307 -17.58 -10.34 -10.49
N ASN A 308 -17.41 -9.07 -10.09
CA ASN A 308 -16.95 -8.01 -10.99
C ASN A 308 -15.46 -8.12 -11.25
N ALA A 309 -14.66 -8.46 -10.23
CA ALA A 309 -13.23 -8.72 -10.37
C ALA A 309 -12.94 -9.90 -11.32
N LEU A 310 -13.82 -10.90 -11.30
CA LEU A 310 -13.78 -12.05 -12.21
C LEU A 310 -14.64 -11.86 -13.48
N GLY A 311 -15.15 -10.67 -13.79
CA GLY A 311 -15.97 -10.46 -14.99
C GLY A 311 -17.21 -11.37 -15.12
N ILE A 312 -17.70 -12.00 -14.04
CA ILE A 312 -18.89 -12.86 -13.99
C ILE A 312 -20.13 -11.99 -13.89
N SER A 313 -20.42 -11.28 -14.99
CA SER A 313 -21.42 -10.22 -15.08
C SER A 313 -22.82 -10.59 -14.60
N LYS A 314 -23.27 -11.83 -14.86
CA LYS A 314 -24.62 -12.28 -14.46
C LYS A 314 -24.79 -12.40 -12.94
N VAL A 315 -23.78 -12.90 -12.24
CA VAL A 315 -23.84 -13.04 -10.77
C VAL A 315 -23.61 -11.67 -10.13
N GLY A 316 -22.68 -10.88 -10.67
CA GLY A 316 -22.43 -9.51 -10.23
C GLY A 316 -23.68 -8.62 -10.34
N GLN A 317 -24.41 -8.71 -11.45
CA GLN A 317 -25.66 -7.97 -11.63
C GLN A 317 -26.76 -8.45 -10.67
N ALA A 318 -26.85 -9.75 -10.40
CA ALA A 318 -27.81 -10.29 -9.45
C ALA A 318 -27.52 -9.82 -8.02
N ALA A 319 -26.24 -9.84 -7.61
CA ALA A 319 -25.77 -9.34 -6.32
C ALA A 319 -26.00 -7.83 -6.19
N HIS A 320 -25.69 -7.05 -7.21
CA HIS A 320 -25.99 -5.61 -7.25
C HIS A 320 -27.49 -5.31 -7.06
N ASN A 321 -28.37 -6.07 -7.72
CA ASN A 321 -29.81 -5.91 -7.57
C ASN A 321 -30.28 -6.26 -6.15
N MET A 322 -29.73 -7.32 -5.55
CA MET A 322 -29.99 -7.69 -4.16
C MET A 322 -29.48 -6.62 -3.19
N GLU A 323 -28.30 -6.06 -3.42
CA GLU A 323 -27.72 -5.00 -2.61
C GLU A 323 -28.56 -3.71 -2.66
N THR A 324 -29.07 -3.37 -3.84
CA THR A 324 -30.01 -2.24 -4.03
C THR A 324 -31.29 -2.47 -3.22
N PHE A 325 -31.88 -3.66 -3.32
CA PHE A 325 -33.06 -4.03 -2.54
C PHE A 325 -32.80 -4.01 -1.03
N MET A 326 -31.65 -4.52 -0.57
CA MET A 326 -31.27 -4.51 0.84
C MET A 326 -31.04 -3.09 1.36
N SER A 327 -30.47 -2.20 0.53
CA SER A 327 -30.32 -0.78 0.87
C SER A 327 -31.68 -0.09 1.05
N GLU A 328 -32.67 -0.44 0.24
CA GLU A 328 -34.04 0.06 0.39
C GLU A 328 -34.70 -0.45 1.67
N LEU A 329 -34.53 -1.74 1.98
CA LEU A 329 -35.01 -2.35 3.23
C LEU A 329 -34.37 -1.74 4.47
N GLN A 330 -33.06 -1.46 4.45
CA GLN A 330 -32.36 -0.80 5.56
C GLN A 330 -32.87 0.63 5.79
N LYS A 331 -33.26 1.34 4.72
CA LYS A 331 -33.85 2.69 4.80
C LYS A 331 -35.30 2.68 5.27
N ASN A 332 -36.06 1.63 4.96
CA ASN A 332 -37.47 1.48 5.35
C ASN A 332 -37.76 0.10 5.98
N PRO A 333 -37.25 -0.19 7.18
CA PRO A 333 -37.32 -1.52 7.78
C PRO A 333 -38.73 -1.95 8.25
N GLU A 334 -39.75 -1.09 8.12
CA GLU A 334 -41.14 -1.36 8.51
C GLU A 334 -42.09 -1.70 7.33
N GLN A 335 -41.59 -1.72 6.08
CA GLN A 335 -42.33 -2.23 4.90
C GLN A 335 -41.98 -3.69 4.64
#